data_AF-A0A945A8W3-F1
#
_entry.id   AF-A0A945A8W3-F1
#
_cell.length_a   1.000
_cell.length_b   1.000
_cell.length_c   1.000
_cell.angle_alpha   90.00
_cell.angle_beta   90.00
_cell.angle_gamma   90.00
#
_symmetry.space_group_name_H-M   'P 1'
#
loop_
_entity.id
_entity.type
_entity.pdbx_description
1 polymer ?
#
loop_
_entity_poly.entity_id
_entity_poly.type
_entity_poly.pdbx_seq_one_letter_code
_entity_poly.pdbx_strand_id
1 'polypeptide(L)'
;MPTIQYPREQLMALLATPGDLLIPELTDAVAHPKEYIDRKSTQMLFEQGADQLTDIENIPQLTYTLYRNVQRFTDRIPFQQAQFDRRKKTGLAAMKVILGDDTYLNLLHDYVWATC
;
A
#
# COMPACT_ATOMS: atom_id res chain seq x y z
N MET A 1 -16.20 17.55 13.17
CA MET A 1 -15.30 16.93 14.17
C MET A 1 -14.08 17.82 14.31
N PRO A 2 -13.64 18.20 15.52
CA PRO A 2 -12.41 18.96 15.67
C PRO A 2 -11.22 18.08 15.25
N THR A 3 -10.34 18.63 14.41
CA THR A 3 -9.13 17.95 13.98
C THR A 3 -8.10 18.05 15.10
N ILE A 4 -7.82 16.94 15.78
CA ILE A 4 -6.74 16.88 16.76
C ILE A 4 -5.42 16.91 15.97
N GLN A 5 -4.59 17.92 16.22
CA GLN A 5 -3.24 18.01 15.67
C GLN A 5 -2.23 17.76 16.79
N TYR A 6 -1.41 16.72 16.63
CA TYR A 6 -0.30 16.44 17.54
C TYR A 6 0.96 17.22 17.12
N PRO A 7 1.71 17.79 18.08
CA PRO A 7 3.00 18.42 17.80
C PRO A 7 4.00 17.43 17.22
N ARG A 8 4.83 17.90 16.28
CA ARG A 8 5.87 17.09 15.62
C ARG A 8 6.80 16.39 16.61
N GLU A 9 7.20 17.07 17.67
CA GLU A 9 8.11 16.54 18.69
C GLU A 9 7.49 15.34 19.43
N GLN A 10 6.18 15.38 19.66
CA GLN A 10 5.45 14.29 20.32
C GLN A 10 5.37 13.05 19.42
N LEU A 11 5.19 13.24 18.11
CA LEU A 11 5.23 12.16 17.13
C LEU A 11 6.63 11.56 17.00
N MET A 12 7.68 12.39 17.00
CA MET A 12 9.07 11.91 16.92
C MET A 12 9.47 11.14 18.20
N ALA A 13 9.02 11.57 19.38
CA ALA A 13 9.26 10.84 20.63
C ALA A 13 8.57 9.47 20.64
N LEU A 14 7.36 9.37 20.09
CA LEU A 14 6.65 8.09 19.94
C LEU A 14 7.42 7.13 19.03
N LEU A 15 7.93 7.62 17.89
CA LEU A 15 8.71 6.82 16.93
C LEU A 15 10.12 6.46 17.42
N ALA A 16 10.67 7.21 18.38
CA ALA A 16 11.99 6.99 18.95
C ALA A 16 11.99 5.99 20.12
N THR A 17 10.82 5.60 20.62
CA THR A 17 10.69 4.59 21.67
C THR A 17 10.72 3.20 21.01
N PRO A 18 11.65 2.29 21.36
CA PRO A 18 11.54 0.89 20.96
C PRO A 18 10.33 0.30 21.69
N GLY A 19 9.21 0.21 21.00
CA GLY A 19 7.92 -0.20 21.54
C GLY A 19 7.02 -0.69 20.42
N ASP A 20 6.00 -1.45 20.80
CA ASP A 20 5.11 -2.23 19.95
C ASP A 20 4.74 -1.55 18.63
N LEU A 21 4.78 -2.36 17.56
CA LEU A 21 4.45 -1.91 16.22
C LEU A 21 3.05 -1.32 16.19
N LEU A 22 2.89 -0.22 15.45
CA LEU A 22 1.60 0.46 15.22
C LEU A 22 0.50 -0.49 14.69
N ILE A 23 0.89 -1.64 14.13
CA ILE A 23 0.02 -2.75 13.71
C ILE A 23 0.76 -4.07 14.07
N PRO A 24 0.56 -4.63 15.27
CA PRO A 24 1.27 -5.84 15.74
C PRO A 24 1.13 -7.04 14.79
N GLU A 25 0.00 -7.13 14.10
CA GLU A 25 -0.40 -8.26 13.26
C GLU A 25 0.46 -8.44 12.00
N LEU A 26 1.13 -7.38 11.52
CA LEU A 26 1.96 -7.49 10.31
C LEU A 26 3.30 -8.15 10.60
N THR A 27 3.90 -7.91 11.76
CA THR A 27 5.19 -8.54 12.08
C THR A 27 4.99 -9.99 12.48
N ASP A 28 3.87 -10.29 13.13
CA ASP A 28 3.43 -11.67 13.35
C ASP A 28 3.15 -12.40 12.02
N ALA A 29 2.51 -11.73 11.05
CA ALA A 29 2.31 -12.30 9.72
C ALA A 29 3.62 -12.54 8.95
N VAL A 30 4.63 -11.66 9.09
CA VAL A 30 5.97 -11.87 8.50
C VAL A 30 6.70 -13.05 9.18
N ALA A 31 6.56 -13.20 10.50
CA ALA A 31 7.18 -14.30 11.23
C ALA A 31 6.47 -15.65 10.98
N HIS A 32 5.17 -15.63 10.74
CA HIS A 32 4.30 -16.81 10.61
C HIS A 32 3.43 -16.79 9.34
N PRO A 33 3.98 -16.58 8.14
CA PRO A 33 3.19 -16.30 6.93
C PRO A 33 2.20 -17.41 6.55
N LYS A 34 2.57 -18.67 6.82
CA LYS A 34 1.73 -19.84 6.57
C LYS A 34 0.45 -19.85 7.41
N GLU A 35 0.48 -19.28 8.61
CA GLU A 35 -0.70 -19.23 9.50
C GLU A 35 -1.73 -18.19 9.04
N TYR A 36 -1.30 -17.27 8.17
CA TYR A 36 -2.10 -16.16 7.66
C TYR A 36 -2.58 -16.41 6.23
N ILE A 37 -1.80 -17.12 5.40
CA ILE A 37 -2.16 -17.42 4.01
C ILE A 37 -3.40 -18.33 3.91
N ASP A 38 -3.55 -19.26 4.86
CA ASP A 38 -4.64 -20.24 4.88
C ASP A 38 -5.94 -19.69 5.51
N ARG A 39 -5.92 -18.46 6.03
CA ARG A 39 -7.12 -17.83 6.59
C ARG A 39 -8.11 -17.53 5.47
N LYS A 40 -9.38 -17.89 5.70
CA LYS A 40 -10.47 -17.63 4.76
C LYS A 40 -10.56 -16.15 4.34
N SER A 41 -10.33 -15.22 5.27
CA SER A 41 -10.30 -13.78 4.97
C SER A 41 -9.20 -13.38 4.00
N THR A 42 -8.01 -13.99 4.13
CA THR A 42 -6.86 -13.76 3.26
C THR A 42 -7.11 -14.34 1.87
N GLN A 43 -7.70 -15.54 1.80
CA GLN A 43 -8.13 -16.14 0.54
C GLN A 43 -9.16 -15.26 -0.17
N MET A 44 -10.20 -14.80 0.54
CA MET A 44 -11.22 -13.90 -0.02
C MET A 44 -10.62 -12.58 -0.53
N LEU A 45 -9.65 -12.00 0.18
CA LEU A 45 -8.94 -10.81 -0.27
C LEU A 45 -8.25 -11.04 -1.60
N PHE A 46 -7.52 -12.14 -1.75
CA PHE A 46 -6.79 -12.46 -2.98
C PHE A 46 -7.71 -12.89 -4.12
N GLU A 47 -8.82 -13.57 -3.83
CA GLU A 47 -9.88 -13.85 -4.82
C GLU A 47 -10.48 -12.55 -5.38
N GLN A 48 -10.79 -11.58 -4.51
CA GLN A 48 -11.31 -10.28 -4.93
C GLN A 48 -10.28 -9.40 -5.65
N GLY A 49 -8.99 -9.69 -5.45
CA GLY A 49 -7.87 -8.94 -6.03
C GLY A 49 -7.18 -9.63 -7.21
N ALA A 50 -7.71 -10.78 -7.67
CA ALA A 50 -7.02 -11.64 -8.63
C ALA A 50 -6.76 -10.93 -9.97
N ASP A 51 -7.74 -10.18 -10.48
CA ASP A 51 -7.60 -9.42 -11.73
C ASP A 51 -6.50 -8.36 -11.63
N GLN A 52 -6.37 -7.73 -10.47
CA GLN A 52 -5.41 -6.67 -10.20
C GLN A 52 -3.99 -7.21 -10.04
N LEU A 53 -3.84 -8.42 -9.49
CA LEU A 53 -2.57 -9.13 -9.44
C LEU A 53 -2.15 -9.67 -10.81
N THR A 54 -3.12 -10.05 -11.64
CA THR A 54 -2.84 -10.46 -13.04
C THR A 54 -2.39 -9.27 -13.88
N ASP A 55 -2.99 -8.10 -13.65
CA ASP A 55 -2.69 -6.85 -14.35
C ASP A 55 -1.63 -5.99 -13.62
N ILE A 56 -0.76 -6.63 -12.83
CA ILE A 56 0.12 -5.91 -11.92
C ILE A 56 1.26 -5.18 -12.62
N GLU A 57 1.63 -5.57 -13.83
CA GLU A 57 2.62 -4.87 -14.66
C GLU A 57 2.07 -3.53 -15.19
N ASN A 58 0.75 -3.39 -15.27
CA ASN A 58 0.08 -2.19 -15.75
C ASN A 58 -0.35 -1.28 -14.59
N ILE A 59 0.56 -0.95 -13.67
CA ILE A 59 0.27 0.06 -12.64
C ILE A 59 0.22 1.46 -13.27
N PRO A 60 -0.85 2.24 -13.00
CA PRO A 60 -0.92 3.61 -13.48
C PRO A 60 0.22 4.48 -12.96
N GLN A 61 0.92 5.15 -13.87
CA GLN A 61 1.93 6.14 -13.54
C GLN A 61 1.28 7.47 -13.18
N LEU A 62 1.57 7.97 -11.99
CA LEU A 62 1.15 9.31 -11.56
C LEU A 62 2.10 10.34 -12.16
N THR A 63 1.70 10.92 -13.29
CA THR A 63 2.53 11.90 -14.02
C THR A 63 2.35 13.31 -13.50
N TYR A 64 3.37 14.15 -13.72
CA TYR A 64 3.28 15.59 -13.48
C TYR A 64 2.13 16.24 -14.25
N THR A 65 1.84 15.74 -15.47
CA THR A 65 0.71 16.21 -16.29
C THR A 65 -0.63 15.94 -15.61
N LEU A 66 -0.85 14.73 -15.05
CA LEU A 66 -2.06 14.43 -14.30
C LEU A 66 -2.22 15.37 -13.11
N TYR A 67 -1.14 15.62 -12.36
CA TYR A 67 -1.15 16.58 -11.25
C TYR A 67 -1.48 18.02 -11.70
N ARG A 68 -0.88 18.49 -12.79
CA ARG A 68 -1.13 19.84 -13.32
C ARG A 68 -2.54 20.00 -13.86
N ASN A 69 -3.12 18.95 -14.43
CA ASN A 69 -4.52 18.96 -14.86
C ASN A 69 -5.47 19.14 -13.68
N VAL A 70 -5.19 18.51 -12.53
CA VAL A 70 -5.94 18.75 -11.29
C VAL A 70 -5.84 20.22 -10.85
N GLN A 71 -4.63 20.80 -10.90
CA GLN A 71 -4.44 22.22 -10.54
C GLN A 71 -5.18 23.18 -11.49
N ARG A 72 -5.20 22.86 -12.78
CA ARG A 72 -5.70 23.76 -13.84
C ARG A 72 -7.21 23.67 -14.05
N PHE A 73 -7.77 22.47 -13.96
CA PHE A 73 -9.17 22.20 -14.32
C PHE A 73 -10.03 21.81 -13.11
N THR A 74 -9.45 21.71 -11.91
CA THR A 74 -10.12 21.27 -10.66
C THR A 74 -10.71 19.86 -10.69
N ASP A 75 -10.69 19.18 -11.83
CA ASP A 75 -11.10 17.80 -11.95
C ASP A 75 -10.04 16.88 -11.34
N ARG A 76 -10.44 16.23 -10.26
CA ARG A 76 -9.60 15.31 -9.48
C ARG A 76 -9.81 13.86 -9.86
N ILE A 77 -10.88 13.54 -10.59
CA ILE A 77 -11.33 12.16 -10.81
C ILE A 77 -10.23 11.34 -11.51
N PRO A 78 -9.62 11.80 -12.63
CA PRO A 78 -8.62 10.99 -13.33
C PRO A 78 -7.38 10.71 -12.49
N PHE A 79 -6.94 11.71 -11.72
CA PHE A 79 -5.79 11.57 -10.82
C PHE A 79 -6.11 10.62 -9.66
N GLN A 80 -7.28 10.77 -9.03
CA GLN A 80 -7.70 9.94 -7.91
C GLN A 80 -7.89 8.48 -8.33
N GLN A 81 -8.48 8.23 -9.49
CA GLN A 81 -8.63 6.87 -10.03
C GLN A 81 -7.28 6.21 -10.22
N ALA A 82 -6.33 6.88 -10.90
CA ALA A 82 -4.97 6.36 -11.07
C ALA A 82 -4.26 6.12 -9.72
N GLN A 83 -4.45 7.02 -8.76
CA GLN A 83 -3.86 6.89 -7.43
C GLN A 83 -4.44 5.71 -6.64
N PHE A 84 -5.75 5.52 -6.66
CA PHE A 84 -6.41 4.42 -5.95
C PHE A 84 -6.10 3.07 -6.57
N ASP A 85 -6.08 2.99 -7.90
CA ASP A 85 -5.73 1.74 -8.59
C ASP A 85 -4.29 1.33 -8.29
N ARG A 86 -3.34 2.29 -8.37
CA ARG A 86 -1.96 2.07 -7.94
C ARG A 86 -1.88 1.55 -6.51
N ARG A 87 -2.56 2.19 -5.55
CA ARG A 87 -2.57 1.75 -4.15
C ARG A 87 -3.16 0.36 -3.97
N LYS A 88 -4.23 0.02 -4.68
CA LYS A 88 -4.87 -1.30 -4.62
C LYS A 88 -3.90 -2.38 -5.10
N LYS A 89 -3.29 -2.19 -6.27
CA LYS A 89 -2.32 -3.14 -6.85
C LYS A 89 -1.07 -3.30 -5.97
N THR A 90 -0.46 -2.19 -5.55
CA THR A 90 0.72 -2.23 -4.66
C THR A 90 0.41 -2.86 -3.30
N GLY A 91 -0.76 -2.58 -2.72
CA GLY A 91 -1.17 -3.17 -1.44
C GLY A 91 -1.36 -4.69 -1.52
N LEU A 92 -2.02 -5.19 -2.57
CA LEU A 92 -2.19 -6.63 -2.78
C LEU A 92 -0.85 -7.34 -3.00
N ALA A 93 0.04 -6.74 -3.80
CA ALA A 93 1.39 -7.24 -4.02
C ALA A 93 2.20 -7.31 -2.71
N ALA A 94 2.15 -6.23 -1.92
CA ALA A 94 2.85 -6.16 -0.63
C ALA A 94 2.35 -7.24 0.33
N MET A 95 1.04 -7.48 0.37
CA MET A 95 0.46 -8.56 1.19
C MET A 95 0.92 -9.94 0.73
N LYS A 96 1.06 -10.18 -0.58
CA LYS A 96 1.62 -11.45 -1.10
C LYS A 96 3.06 -11.66 -0.63
N VAL A 97 3.91 -10.64 -0.75
CA VAL A 97 5.30 -10.70 -0.30
C VAL A 97 5.41 -10.88 1.21
N ILE A 98 4.63 -10.14 2.00
CA ILE A 98 4.57 -10.29 3.46
C ILE A 98 4.21 -11.72 3.86
N LEU A 99 3.34 -12.38 3.07
CA LEU A 99 2.91 -13.76 3.29
C LEU A 99 3.82 -14.80 2.60
N GLY A 100 5.02 -14.40 2.16
CA GLY A 100 6.07 -15.28 1.66
C GLY A 100 6.03 -15.61 0.16
N ASP A 101 5.21 -14.91 -0.62
CA ASP A 101 5.20 -15.01 -2.08
C ASP A 101 6.10 -13.93 -2.71
N ASP A 102 7.37 -14.26 -2.88
CA ASP A 102 8.41 -13.35 -3.40
C ASP A 102 8.26 -13.01 -4.89
N THR A 103 7.30 -13.61 -5.60
CA THR A 103 7.06 -13.37 -7.04
C THR A 103 6.89 -11.87 -7.35
N TYR A 104 6.32 -11.11 -6.40
CA TYR A 104 6.02 -9.68 -6.57
C TYR A 104 7.10 -8.75 -6.00
N LEU A 105 8.17 -9.28 -5.40
CA LEU A 105 9.15 -8.50 -4.63
C LEU A 105 9.89 -7.47 -5.51
N ASN A 106 10.43 -7.90 -6.65
CA ASN A 106 11.15 -7.00 -7.55
C ASN A 106 10.25 -5.89 -8.10
N LEU A 107 9.03 -6.26 -8.48
CA LEU A 107 8.05 -5.32 -9.03
C LEU A 107 7.61 -4.30 -7.96
N LEU A 108 7.48 -4.71 -6.70
CA LEU A 108 7.29 -3.78 -5.58
C LEU A 108 8.48 -2.85 -5.37
N HIS A 109 9.71 -3.34 -5.46
CA HIS A 109 10.91 -2.50 -5.36
C HIS A 109 10.89 -1.40 -6.44
N ASP A 110 10.61 -1.77 -7.68
CA ASP A 110 10.51 -0.82 -8.80
C ASP A 110 9.43 0.24 -8.53
N TYR A 111 8.29 -0.16 -7.96
CA TYR A 111 7.22 0.78 -7.63
C TYR A 111 7.52 1.69 -6.46
N VAL A 112 8.15 1.19 -5.40
CA VAL A 112 8.60 2.03 -4.27
C VAL A 112 9.63 3.04 -4.78
N TRP A 113 10.61 2.58 -5.57
CA TRP A 113 11.64 3.44 -6.15
C TRP A 113 11.06 4.51 -7.07
N ALA A 114 10.04 4.19 -7.87
CA ALA A 114 9.35 5.17 -8.72
C ALA A 114 8.45 6.16 -7.93
N THR A 115 8.26 5.96 -6.62
CA THR A 115 7.44 6.82 -5.76
C THR A 115 8.28 7.74 -4.87
N CYS A 116 9.42 7.23 -4.38
CA CYS A 116 10.34 7.92 -3.47
C CYS A 116 11.34 8.81 -4.25
#